data_AF-A0A2W1BLE3-F1
#
_entry.id   AF-A0A2W1BLE3-F1
#
_cell.length_a   1.000
_cell.length_b   1.000
_cell.length_c   1.000
_cell.angle_alpha   90.00
_cell.angle_beta   90.00
_cell.angle_gamma   90.00
#
_symmetry.space_group_name_H-M   'P 1'
#
loop_
_entity.id
_entity.type
_entity.pdbx_description
1 polymer ?
#
loop_
_entity_poly.entity_id
_entity_poly.type
_entity_poly.pdbx_seq_one_letter_code
_entity_poly.pdbx_strand_id
1 'polypeptide(L)'
;MAELIDIQSMISESIVKLGINIKKDSADRKTPDYFKRRLNTLEEYWREYEGNHDRITGEISQAHPYFGLKEFEKTLHAYEHVKALINQQYDALVTRSDKPIEQAKTPSKSTMSIVQSEEEETAAVAGPSSQNNSTHKTHTGTNSKADDLLRRQQANFKAFLRTTVNIDVEAISEKWEFEDVLKTLEARWKTIDTLHWEIESEIDENNETYNYMFDKYEKQFNSLKKAINKKMWSVVHRNKSTPQLEIPTFTGNYNQWVSFRDLFTEAIHNNPSLSNGQKMQYLKMETISLRVYSRHREDVPPGAGK
;
A
#
# COMPACT_ATOMS: atom_id res chain seq x y z
N MET A 1 -15.98 -20.16 26.83
CA MET A 1 -16.65 -18.96 27.42
C MET A 1 -15.87 -17.68 27.12
N ALA A 2 -14.59 -17.53 27.50
CA ALA A 2 -13.76 -16.39 27.05
C ALA A 2 -13.65 -16.34 25.51
N GLU A 3 -13.50 -17.50 24.88
CA GLU A 3 -13.40 -17.66 23.43
C GLU A 3 -14.60 -17.10 22.65
N LEU A 4 -15.84 -17.24 23.15
CA LEU A 4 -17.05 -16.71 22.48
C LEU A 4 -17.11 -15.17 22.53
N ILE A 5 -16.66 -14.57 23.64
CA ILE A 5 -16.57 -13.11 23.76
C ILE A 5 -15.44 -12.56 22.88
N ASP A 6 -14.32 -13.26 22.81
CA ASP A 6 -13.21 -12.90 21.93
C ASP A 6 -13.63 -12.98 20.45
N ILE A 7 -14.39 -14.02 20.07
CA ILE A 7 -14.99 -14.15 18.74
C ILE A 7 -15.96 -12.99 18.46
N GLN A 8 -16.84 -12.63 19.41
CA GLN A 8 -17.72 -11.46 19.24
C GLN A 8 -16.92 -10.17 19.02
N SER A 9 -15.87 -9.94 19.80
CA SER A 9 -15.00 -8.78 19.62
C SER A 9 -14.34 -8.78 18.24
N MET A 10 -13.86 -9.94 17.79
CA MET A 10 -13.22 -10.09 16.48
C MET A 10 -14.20 -9.81 15.33
N ILE A 11 -15.41 -10.37 15.37
CA ILE A 11 -16.43 -10.15 14.34
C ILE A 11 -16.87 -8.67 14.32
N SER A 12 -17.07 -8.07 15.49
CA SER A 12 -17.38 -6.63 15.61
C SER A 12 -16.30 -5.75 14.95
N GLU A 13 -15.02 -6.04 15.21
CA GLU A 13 -13.92 -5.36 14.54
C GLU A 13 -13.91 -5.57 13.03
N SER A 14 -14.22 -6.78 12.56
CA SER A 14 -14.28 -7.11 11.13
C SER A 14 -15.38 -6.32 10.41
N ILE A 15 -16.56 -6.16 11.03
CA ILE A 15 -17.65 -5.33 10.50
C ILE A 15 -17.19 -3.86 10.34
N VAL A 16 -16.55 -3.30 11.38
CA VAL A 16 -16.04 -1.92 11.33
C VAL A 16 -14.95 -1.76 10.26
N LYS A 17 -14.01 -2.71 10.19
CA LYS A 17 -12.93 -2.72 9.18
C LYS A 17 -13.50 -2.81 7.76
N LEU A 18 -14.52 -3.61 7.52
CA LEU A 18 -15.19 -3.72 6.22
C LEU A 18 -15.71 -2.36 5.74
N GLY A 19 -16.39 -1.62 6.62
CA GLY A 19 -16.86 -0.26 6.32
C GLY A 19 -15.74 0.73 6.00
N ILE A 20 -14.63 0.66 6.75
CA ILE A 20 -13.44 1.50 6.50
C ILE A 20 -12.82 1.17 5.13
N ASN A 21 -12.71 -0.11 4.79
CA ASN A 21 -12.12 -0.57 3.53
C ASN A 21 -12.96 -0.11 2.33
N ILE A 22 -14.28 -0.24 2.41
CA ILE A 22 -15.19 0.27 1.36
C ILE A 22 -15.02 1.77 1.14
N LYS A 23 -14.78 2.56 2.19
CA LYS A 23 -14.54 4.01 2.06
C LYS A 23 -13.19 4.32 1.40
N LYS A 24 -12.16 3.51 1.67
CA LYS A 24 -10.78 3.70 1.17
C LYS A 24 -10.56 3.13 -0.23
N ASP A 25 -11.35 2.16 -0.65
CA ASP A 25 -11.24 1.55 -1.97
C ASP A 25 -11.50 2.57 -3.09
N SER A 26 -10.73 2.46 -4.17
CA SER A 26 -10.81 3.36 -5.31
C SER A 26 -12.14 3.23 -6.05
N ALA A 27 -12.58 4.32 -6.69
CA ALA A 27 -13.84 4.36 -7.42
C ALA A 27 -13.95 3.26 -8.50
N ASP A 28 -12.84 2.92 -9.17
CA ASP A 28 -12.79 1.89 -10.20
C ASP A 28 -13.17 0.48 -9.70
N ARG A 29 -12.96 0.20 -8.41
CA ARG A 29 -13.28 -1.10 -7.81
C ARG A 29 -14.73 -1.22 -7.39
N LYS A 30 -15.41 -0.09 -7.19
CA LYS A 30 -16.77 0.00 -6.67
C LYS A 30 -17.76 -0.29 -7.78
N THR A 31 -17.83 -1.53 -8.20
CA THR A 31 -18.79 -2.04 -9.18
C THR A 31 -20.05 -2.57 -8.47
N PRO A 32 -21.16 -2.78 -9.20
CA PRO A 32 -22.34 -3.44 -8.63
C PRO A 32 -22.03 -4.82 -8.02
N ASP A 33 -21.15 -5.60 -8.67
CA ASP A 33 -20.73 -6.91 -8.18
C ASP A 33 -19.88 -6.81 -6.90
N TYR A 34 -18.98 -5.84 -6.83
CA TYR A 34 -18.22 -5.53 -5.61
C TYR A 34 -19.14 -5.28 -4.42
N PHE A 35 -20.17 -4.44 -4.58
CA PHE A 35 -21.09 -4.12 -3.49
C PHE A 35 -21.96 -5.32 -3.08
N LYS A 36 -22.39 -6.16 -4.02
CA LYS A 36 -23.10 -7.41 -3.71
C LYS A 36 -22.25 -8.35 -2.86
N ARG A 37 -20.98 -8.56 -3.24
CA ARG A 37 -20.06 -9.41 -2.48
C ARG A 37 -19.79 -8.84 -1.08
N ARG A 38 -19.54 -7.53 -0.98
CA ARG A 38 -19.35 -6.85 0.32
C ARG A 38 -20.58 -6.94 1.22
N LEU A 39 -21.78 -6.91 0.63
CA LEU A 39 -23.02 -7.11 1.37
C LEU A 39 -23.10 -8.55 1.90
N ASN A 40 -22.81 -9.56 1.08
CA ASN A 40 -22.83 -10.96 1.51
C ASN A 40 -21.87 -11.21 2.68
N THR A 41 -20.62 -10.74 2.59
CA THR A 41 -19.66 -10.85 3.70
C THR A 41 -20.16 -10.15 4.97
N LEU A 42 -20.80 -8.99 4.84
CA LEU A 42 -21.38 -8.28 5.98
C LEU A 42 -22.52 -9.07 6.63
N GLU A 43 -23.39 -9.69 5.83
CA GLU A 43 -24.49 -10.53 6.33
C GLU A 43 -23.98 -11.82 7.00
N GLU A 44 -22.88 -12.40 6.51
CA GLU A 44 -22.23 -13.55 7.14
C GLU A 44 -21.67 -13.20 8.52
N TYR A 45 -20.90 -12.12 8.62
CA TYR A 45 -20.41 -11.62 9.90
C TYR A 45 -21.55 -11.33 10.87
N TRP A 46 -22.63 -10.69 10.40
CA TRP A 46 -23.77 -10.38 11.26
C TRP A 46 -24.49 -11.64 11.75
N ARG A 47 -24.75 -12.59 10.85
CA ARG A 47 -25.39 -13.87 11.20
C ARG A 47 -24.59 -14.66 12.23
N GLU A 48 -23.27 -14.71 12.08
CA GLU A 48 -22.40 -15.34 13.06
C GLU A 48 -22.42 -14.59 14.39
N TYR A 49 -22.35 -13.25 14.35
CA TYR A 49 -22.40 -12.39 15.54
C TYR A 49 -23.70 -12.55 16.33
N GLU A 50 -24.84 -12.57 15.63
CA GLU A 50 -26.18 -12.75 16.20
C GLU A 50 -26.32 -14.15 16.81
N GLY A 51 -25.92 -15.20 16.09
CA GLY A 51 -25.92 -16.56 16.62
C GLY A 51 -25.03 -16.73 17.86
N ASN A 52 -23.88 -16.06 17.88
CA ASN A 52 -23.00 -16.03 19.05
C ASN A 52 -23.62 -15.24 20.22
N HIS A 53 -24.30 -14.12 19.94
CA HIS A 53 -25.01 -13.34 20.94
C HIS A 53 -26.09 -14.18 21.63
N ASP A 54 -26.91 -14.90 20.87
CA ASP A 54 -27.96 -15.75 21.43
C ASP A 54 -27.39 -16.79 22.40
N ARG A 55 -26.28 -17.43 22.03
CA ARG A 55 -25.58 -18.37 22.92
C ARG A 55 -25.05 -17.69 24.18
N ILE A 56 -24.44 -16.52 24.02
CA ILE A 56 -23.90 -15.71 25.13
C ILE A 56 -25.01 -15.30 26.11
N THR A 57 -26.20 -14.93 25.63
CA THR A 57 -27.33 -14.56 26.51
C THR A 57 -27.76 -15.67 27.46
N GLY A 58 -27.60 -16.94 27.05
CA GLY A 58 -27.92 -18.12 27.87
C GLY A 58 -26.77 -18.65 28.73
N GLU A 59 -25.52 -18.39 28.35
CA GLU A 59 -24.34 -19.05 28.96
C GLU A 59 -23.55 -18.15 29.92
N ILE A 60 -23.60 -16.81 29.78
CA ILE A 60 -22.82 -15.89 30.63
C ILE A 60 -23.68 -15.04 31.55
N SER A 61 -23.08 -14.59 32.67
CA SER A 61 -23.77 -13.74 33.64
C SER A 61 -24.15 -12.38 33.04
N GLN A 62 -25.37 -11.90 33.35
CA GLN A 62 -25.86 -10.57 32.99
C GLN A 62 -25.01 -9.42 33.57
N ALA A 63 -24.21 -9.69 34.60
CA ALA A 63 -23.25 -8.72 35.16
C ALA A 63 -21.95 -8.61 34.34
N HIS A 64 -21.78 -9.42 33.28
CA HIS A 64 -20.58 -9.38 32.44
C HIS A 64 -20.48 -8.06 31.65
N PRO A 65 -19.26 -7.50 31.44
CA PRO A 65 -19.07 -6.24 30.73
C PRO A 65 -19.72 -6.17 29.35
N TYR A 66 -19.84 -7.29 28.66
CA TYR A 66 -20.52 -7.39 27.35
C TYR A 66 -21.93 -6.77 27.36
N PHE A 67 -22.74 -7.07 28.38
CA PHE A 67 -24.09 -6.52 28.53
C PHE A 67 -24.06 -5.10 29.08
N GLY A 68 -23.21 -4.84 30.09
CA GLY A 68 -23.09 -3.50 30.69
C GLY A 68 -22.61 -2.43 29.71
N LEU A 69 -21.75 -2.79 28.78
CA LEU A 69 -21.22 -1.91 27.74
C LEU A 69 -22.10 -1.86 26.48
N LYS A 70 -23.20 -2.62 26.42
CA LYS A 70 -24.09 -2.69 25.25
C LYS A 70 -23.35 -3.02 23.95
N GLU A 71 -22.48 -4.02 24.01
CA GLU A 71 -21.62 -4.37 22.88
C GLU A 71 -22.46 -4.84 21.68
N PHE A 72 -23.56 -5.56 21.91
CA PHE A 72 -24.47 -5.97 20.85
C PHE A 72 -25.07 -4.78 20.09
N GLU A 73 -25.62 -3.79 20.81
CA GLU A 73 -26.23 -2.62 20.20
C GLU A 73 -25.22 -1.75 19.45
N LYS A 74 -23.99 -1.63 19.97
CA LYS A 74 -22.90 -0.94 19.25
C LYS A 74 -22.57 -1.64 17.94
N THR A 75 -22.42 -2.96 17.97
CA THR A 75 -22.10 -3.74 16.76
C THR A 75 -23.26 -3.73 15.77
N LEU A 76 -24.52 -3.81 16.24
CA LEU A 76 -25.72 -3.67 15.40
C LEU A 76 -25.71 -2.33 14.65
N HIS A 77 -25.49 -1.23 15.37
CA HIS A 77 -25.41 0.10 14.74
C HIS A 77 -24.27 0.19 13.72
N ALA A 78 -23.11 -0.45 14.00
CA ALA A 78 -22.02 -0.52 13.04
C ALA A 78 -22.41 -1.33 11.78
N TYR A 79 -23.06 -2.48 11.95
CA TYR A 79 -23.58 -3.29 10.85
C TYR A 79 -24.57 -2.51 9.99
N GLU A 80 -25.59 -1.89 10.60
CA GLU A 80 -26.59 -1.09 9.89
C GLU A 80 -25.95 0.07 9.12
N HIS A 81 -24.98 0.75 9.73
CA HIS A 81 -24.23 1.82 9.07
C HIS A 81 -23.49 1.32 7.82
N VAL A 82 -22.79 0.19 7.91
CA VAL A 82 -22.05 -0.38 6.77
C VAL A 82 -23.02 -0.87 5.70
N LYS A 83 -24.13 -1.50 6.07
CA LYS A 83 -25.18 -1.94 5.14
C LYS A 83 -25.80 -0.77 4.38
N ALA A 84 -26.14 0.31 5.08
CA ALA A 84 -26.65 1.53 4.47
C ALA A 84 -25.63 2.16 3.51
N LEU A 85 -24.34 2.19 3.89
CA LEU A 85 -23.26 2.69 3.05
C LEU A 85 -23.12 1.90 1.73
N ILE A 86 -23.22 0.57 1.81
CA ILE A 86 -23.14 -0.32 0.64
C ILE A 86 -24.33 -0.06 -0.29
N ASN A 87 -25.56 -0.09 0.24
CA ASN A 87 -26.77 0.10 -0.55
C ASN A 87 -26.82 1.49 -1.21
N GLN A 88 -26.49 2.55 -0.47
CA GLN A 88 -26.45 3.91 -1.01
C GLN A 88 -25.49 4.04 -2.20
N GLN A 89 -24.29 3.45 -2.10
CA GLN A 89 -23.31 3.50 -3.19
C GLN A 89 -23.70 2.59 -4.37
N TYR A 90 -24.33 1.44 -4.09
CA TYR A 90 -24.87 0.55 -5.11
C TYR A 90 -25.99 1.25 -5.92
N ASP A 91 -26.97 1.83 -5.25
CA ASP A 91 -28.09 2.53 -5.88
C ASP A 91 -27.62 3.73 -6.72
N ALA A 92 -26.61 4.45 -6.24
CA ALA A 92 -26.00 5.55 -6.99
C ALA A 92 -25.35 5.11 -8.32
N LEU A 93 -24.90 3.85 -8.41
CA LEU A 93 -24.36 3.29 -9.66
C LEU A 93 -25.48 2.85 -10.60
N VAL A 94 -26.48 2.13 -10.09
CA VAL A 94 -27.60 1.64 -10.90
C VAL A 94 -28.39 2.81 -11.48
N THR A 95 -28.63 3.87 -10.69
CA THR A 95 -29.35 5.07 -11.13
C THR A 95 -28.57 5.89 -12.17
N ARG A 96 -27.22 5.75 -12.24
CA ARG A 96 -26.39 6.40 -13.26
C ARG A 96 -26.41 5.66 -14.59
N SER A 97 -26.64 4.35 -14.58
CA SER A 97 -26.71 3.51 -15.79
C SER A 97 -28.00 3.71 -16.60
N ASP A 98 -29.07 4.23 -15.98
CA ASP A 98 -30.39 4.41 -16.60
C ASP A 98 -30.63 5.81 -17.21
N LYS A 99 -29.63 6.71 -17.24
CA LYS A 99 -29.79 8.01 -17.90
C LYS A 99 -29.53 7.90 -19.42
N PRO A 100 -30.46 8.34 -20.29
CA PRO A 100 -30.24 8.40 -21.73
C PRO A 100 -29.05 9.32 -22.07
N ILE A 101 -28.11 8.79 -22.85
CA ILE A 101 -26.92 9.51 -23.32
C ILE A 101 -27.35 10.53 -24.38
N GLU A 102 -27.26 11.82 -24.06
CA GLU A 102 -27.20 12.88 -25.07
C GLU A 102 -25.78 12.93 -25.64
N GLN A 103 -25.69 12.74 -26.96
CA GLN A 103 -24.46 12.50 -27.71
C GLN A 103 -23.50 13.71 -27.68
N ALA A 104 -22.26 13.49 -27.23
CA ALA A 104 -21.11 14.30 -27.63
C ALA A 104 -20.19 13.47 -28.54
N LYS A 105 -19.98 13.99 -29.75
CA LYS A 105 -19.30 13.36 -30.89
C LYS A 105 -17.78 13.29 -30.77
N THR A 106 -17.24 12.38 -31.59
CA THR A 106 -15.93 12.35 -32.30
C THR A 106 -14.88 11.35 -31.79
N PRO A 107 -13.96 10.86 -32.66
CA PRO A 107 -14.24 10.10 -33.88
C PRO A 107 -13.45 8.77 -33.94
N SER A 108 -14.01 7.87 -34.74
CA SER A 108 -13.55 6.51 -35.05
C SER A 108 -12.15 6.45 -35.71
N LYS A 109 -11.39 5.39 -35.42
CA LYS A 109 -10.47 4.76 -36.37
C LYS A 109 -10.68 3.25 -36.40
N SER A 110 -10.96 2.78 -37.60
CA SER A 110 -11.44 1.47 -38.02
C SER A 110 -10.38 0.36 -37.99
N THR A 111 -10.83 -0.84 -37.59
CA THR A 111 -10.80 -2.12 -38.34
C THR A 111 -9.50 -2.59 -39.01
N MET A 112 -9.01 -3.78 -38.65
CA MET A 112 -9.14 -4.98 -39.52
C MET A 112 -8.65 -6.28 -38.86
N SER A 113 -9.48 -7.31 -38.99
CA SER A 113 -9.25 -8.74 -38.84
C SER A 113 -8.76 -9.35 -40.16
N ILE A 114 -7.81 -10.29 -40.12
CA ILE A 114 -7.46 -11.18 -41.25
C ILE A 114 -7.23 -12.62 -40.73
N VAL A 115 -7.79 -13.59 -41.46
CA VAL A 115 -7.79 -15.05 -41.26
C VAL A 115 -7.07 -15.71 -42.45
N GLN A 116 -6.30 -16.79 -42.18
CA GLN A 116 -5.76 -17.88 -43.05
C GLN A 116 -4.91 -17.49 -44.29
N SER A 117 -3.82 -18.20 -44.66
CA SER A 117 -3.75 -19.62 -45.09
C SER A 117 -2.29 -20.14 -45.20
N GLU A 118 -2.16 -21.42 -45.51
CA GLU A 118 -1.01 -22.36 -45.55
C GLU A 118 -0.01 -22.24 -46.74
N GLU A 119 1.16 -22.90 -46.61
CA GLU A 119 1.93 -23.76 -47.56
C GLU A 119 3.42 -23.88 -47.07
N GLU A 120 3.91 -25.05 -46.62
CA GLU A 120 4.74 -26.09 -47.33
C GLU A 120 6.09 -25.54 -47.92
N GLU A 121 7.30 -26.13 -47.82
CA GLU A 121 7.82 -27.51 -47.81
C GLU A 121 9.37 -27.42 -47.48
N THR A 122 10.09 -28.29 -46.75
CA THR A 122 10.78 -29.51 -47.26
C THR A 122 11.70 -30.17 -46.20
N ALA A 123 11.75 -31.52 -46.24
CA ALA A 123 12.81 -32.50 -45.92
C ALA A 123 13.43 -32.57 -44.49
N ALA A 124 13.14 -33.56 -43.62
CA ALA A 124 13.36 -35.03 -43.64
C ALA A 124 14.79 -35.50 -43.25
N VAL A 125 14.94 -36.15 -42.07
CA VAL A 125 15.69 -37.42 -41.83
C VAL A 125 15.13 -38.15 -40.59
N ALA A 126 14.81 -39.44 -40.75
CA ALA A 126 14.31 -40.41 -39.76
C ALA A 126 15.41 -40.90 -38.78
N GLY A 127 15.19 -41.13 -37.47
CA GLY A 127 14.55 -42.29 -36.80
C GLY A 127 15.60 -43.07 -35.96
N PRO A 128 15.28 -44.00 -35.01
CA PRO A 128 13.96 -44.50 -34.57
C PRO A 128 13.71 -44.64 -33.03
N SER A 129 12.41 -44.67 -32.70
CA SER A 129 11.68 -45.47 -31.69
C SER A 129 12.12 -45.62 -30.21
N SER A 130 11.19 -45.31 -29.28
CA SER A 130 10.44 -46.34 -28.52
C SER A 130 9.31 -45.80 -27.62
N GLN A 131 8.14 -46.45 -27.77
CA GLN A 131 7.12 -46.82 -26.76
C GLN A 131 6.16 -45.78 -26.16
N ASN A 132 4.91 -45.86 -26.67
CA ASN A 132 3.64 -46.02 -25.95
C ASN A 132 3.49 -45.44 -24.53
N ASN A 133 2.54 -44.50 -24.38
CA ASN A 133 1.28 -44.85 -23.72
C ASN A 133 0.15 -43.85 -24.05
N SER A 134 -0.90 -44.42 -24.64
CA SER A 134 -2.22 -43.81 -24.74
C SER A 134 -2.79 -43.65 -23.32
N THR A 135 -3.08 -42.42 -22.93
CA THR A 135 -3.98 -42.15 -21.81
C THR A 135 -5.00 -41.12 -22.26
N HIS A 136 -6.26 -41.56 -22.26
CA HIS A 136 -7.44 -40.74 -22.45
C HIS A 136 -7.33 -39.43 -21.66
N LYS A 137 -7.23 -38.30 -22.35
CA LYS A 137 -7.51 -36.99 -21.76
C LYS A 137 -9.02 -36.85 -21.62
N THR A 138 -9.52 -37.22 -20.46
CA THR A 138 -10.83 -36.83 -19.97
C THR A 138 -10.86 -35.31 -19.82
N HIS A 139 -11.81 -34.67 -20.48
CA HIS A 139 -12.14 -33.25 -20.26
C HIS A 139 -12.56 -33.06 -18.80
N THR A 140 -11.72 -32.39 -18.00
CA THR A 140 -12.04 -31.90 -16.65
C THR A 140 -11.56 -30.45 -16.55
N GLY A 141 -12.31 -29.54 -17.17
CA GLY A 141 -11.91 -28.14 -17.40
C GLY A 141 -12.08 -27.19 -16.20
N THR A 142 -12.53 -27.65 -15.04
CA THR A 142 -12.84 -26.78 -13.90
C THR A 142 -11.65 -26.56 -12.96
N ASN A 143 -10.87 -27.60 -12.63
CA ASN A 143 -9.72 -27.45 -11.74
C ASN A 143 -8.53 -26.72 -12.39
N SER A 144 -8.35 -26.84 -13.72
CA SER A 144 -7.20 -26.23 -14.42
C SER A 144 -7.16 -24.71 -14.29
N LYS A 145 -8.32 -24.04 -14.31
CA LYS A 145 -8.38 -22.57 -14.26
C LYS A 145 -8.04 -22.04 -12.86
N ALA A 146 -8.60 -22.65 -11.82
CA ALA A 146 -8.26 -22.35 -10.43
C ALA A 146 -6.77 -22.61 -10.15
N ASP A 147 -6.23 -23.73 -10.62
CA ASP A 147 -4.81 -24.09 -10.48
C ASP A 147 -3.90 -23.08 -11.19
N ASP A 148 -4.28 -22.64 -12.39
CA ASP A 148 -3.54 -21.63 -13.15
C ASP A 148 -3.52 -20.27 -12.43
N LEU A 149 -4.66 -19.85 -11.86
CA LEU A 149 -4.75 -18.63 -11.07
C LEU A 149 -3.91 -18.72 -9.80
N LEU A 150 -3.98 -19.83 -9.05
CA LEU A 150 -3.15 -20.05 -7.85
C LEU A 150 -1.65 -20.00 -8.18
N ARG A 151 -1.23 -20.63 -9.28
CA ARG A 151 0.16 -20.61 -9.74
C ARG A 151 0.62 -19.20 -10.10
N ARG A 152 -0.22 -18.41 -10.78
CA ARG A 152 0.04 -16.99 -11.06
C ARG A 152 0.16 -16.18 -9.77
N GLN A 153 -0.68 -16.43 -8.78
CA GLN A 153 -0.59 -15.71 -7.51
C GLN A 153 0.69 -16.04 -6.74
N GLN A 154 1.11 -17.31 -6.73
CA GLN A 154 2.39 -17.68 -6.13
C GLN A 154 3.57 -16.94 -6.79
N ALA A 155 3.54 -16.74 -8.11
CA ALA A 155 4.53 -15.94 -8.81
C ALA A 155 4.48 -14.45 -8.39
N ASN A 156 3.27 -13.89 -8.25
CA ASN A 156 3.07 -12.52 -7.76
C ASN A 156 3.61 -12.35 -6.32
N PHE A 157 3.33 -13.28 -5.42
CA PHE A 157 3.85 -13.27 -4.05
C PHE A 157 5.38 -13.31 -4.02
N LYS A 158 6.01 -14.17 -4.84
CA LYS A 158 7.48 -14.22 -4.95
C LYS A 158 8.06 -12.90 -5.47
N ALA A 159 7.42 -12.30 -6.47
CA ALA A 159 7.85 -11.01 -7.00
C ALA A 159 7.73 -9.90 -5.95
N PHE A 160 6.63 -9.87 -5.21
CA PHE A 160 6.41 -8.95 -4.10
C PHE A 160 7.46 -9.14 -3.00
N LEU A 161 7.70 -10.37 -2.56
CA LEU A 161 8.69 -10.68 -1.52
C LEU A 161 10.08 -10.18 -1.91
N ARG A 162 10.49 -10.44 -3.17
CA ARG A 162 11.77 -9.95 -3.71
C ARG A 162 11.88 -8.43 -3.64
N THR A 163 10.80 -7.72 -3.95
CA THR A 163 10.77 -6.26 -3.80
C THR A 163 10.87 -5.86 -2.33
N THR A 164 10.09 -6.46 -1.43
CA THR A 164 10.08 -6.08 0.00
C THR A 164 11.41 -6.34 0.71
N VAL A 165 12.09 -7.44 0.40
CA VAL A 165 13.40 -7.78 0.98
C VAL A 165 14.49 -6.80 0.54
N ASN A 166 14.36 -6.22 -0.65
CA ASN A 166 15.29 -5.23 -1.16
C ASN A 166 15.01 -3.80 -0.64
N ILE A 167 13.89 -3.57 0.05
CA ILE A 167 13.55 -2.25 0.60
C ILE A 167 14.20 -2.12 1.97
N ASP A 168 15.31 -1.38 2.03
CA ASP A 168 15.88 -0.91 3.29
C ASP A 168 15.26 0.46 3.64
N VAL A 169 14.27 0.45 4.53
CA VAL A 169 13.60 1.66 4.98
C VAL A 169 14.59 2.62 5.66
N GLU A 170 15.68 2.14 6.29
CA GLU A 170 16.65 2.97 7.01
C GLU A 170 17.63 3.70 6.08
N ALA A 171 17.89 3.17 4.88
CA ALA A 171 18.72 3.82 3.87
C ALA A 171 18.03 4.99 3.15
N ILE A 172 16.69 4.99 3.08
CA ILE A 172 15.94 6.01 2.32
C ILE A 172 16.00 7.37 3.02
N SER A 173 16.37 8.42 2.31
CA SER A 173 16.54 9.76 2.91
C SER A 173 15.75 10.85 2.20
N GLU A 174 15.55 10.72 0.89
CA GLU A 174 14.89 11.76 0.11
C GLU A 174 13.40 11.50 -0.06
N LYS A 175 12.61 12.59 -0.13
CA LYS A 175 11.15 12.50 -0.24
C LYS A 175 10.71 11.68 -1.46
N TRP A 176 11.36 11.89 -2.60
CA TRP A 176 11.03 11.22 -3.84
C TRP A 176 11.31 9.71 -3.78
N GLU A 177 12.34 9.28 -3.04
CA GLU A 177 12.67 7.86 -2.87
C GLU A 177 11.57 7.15 -2.07
N PHE A 178 11.05 7.79 -1.02
CA PHE A 178 9.91 7.26 -0.27
C PHE A 178 8.67 7.10 -1.16
N GLU A 179 8.38 8.11 -1.99
CA GLU A 179 7.26 8.09 -2.94
C GLU A 179 7.43 6.99 -4.00
N ASP A 180 8.63 6.81 -4.54
CA ASP A 180 8.93 5.79 -5.56
C ASP A 180 8.83 4.37 -4.99
N VAL A 181 9.38 4.15 -3.80
CA VAL A 181 9.28 2.86 -3.09
C VAL A 181 7.83 2.54 -2.75
N LEU A 182 7.05 3.53 -2.26
CA LEU A 182 5.61 3.34 -2.02
C LEU A 182 4.86 3.00 -3.30
N LYS A 183 5.09 3.74 -4.39
CA LYS A 183 4.45 3.50 -5.68
C LYS A 183 4.77 2.10 -6.20
N THR A 184 6.03 1.67 -6.09
CA THR A 184 6.46 0.33 -6.48
C THR A 184 5.78 -0.74 -5.63
N LEU A 185 5.75 -0.54 -4.31
CA LEU A 185 5.12 -1.47 -3.37
C LEU A 185 3.61 -1.60 -3.63
N GLU A 186 2.92 -0.48 -3.85
CA GLU A 186 1.49 -0.42 -4.16
C GLU A 186 1.17 -1.06 -5.51
N ALA A 187 2.00 -0.84 -6.54
CA ALA A 187 1.83 -1.48 -7.83
C ALA A 187 1.96 -3.01 -7.73
N ARG A 188 2.95 -3.52 -6.99
CA ARG A 188 3.14 -4.97 -6.77
C ARG A 188 1.97 -5.58 -5.99
N TRP A 189 1.50 -4.89 -4.95
CA TRP A 189 0.35 -5.34 -4.17
C TRP A 189 -0.94 -5.33 -4.99
N LYS A 190 -1.17 -4.30 -5.82
CA LYS A 190 -2.35 -4.22 -6.70
C LYS A 190 -2.47 -5.43 -7.62
N THR A 191 -1.36 -5.93 -8.18
CA THR A 191 -1.37 -7.15 -9.00
C THR A 191 -1.81 -8.38 -8.21
N ILE A 192 -1.35 -8.52 -6.97
CA ILE A 192 -1.76 -9.58 -6.05
C ILE A 192 -3.24 -9.44 -5.72
N ASP A 193 -3.68 -8.26 -5.31
CA ASP A 193 -5.05 -7.97 -4.90
C ASP A 193 -6.02 -8.23 -6.04
N THR A 194 -5.77 -7.72 -7.26
CA THR A 194 -6.61 -7.99 -8.43
C THR A 194 -6.79 -9.49 -8.69
N LEU A 195 -5.70 -10.25 -8.66
CA LEU A 195 -5.75 -11.68 -8.95
C LEU A 195 -6.34 -12.49 -7.78
N HIS A 196 -6.33 -11.95 -6.56
CA HIS A 196 -7.04 -12.52 -5.41
C HIS A 196 -8.56 -12.53 -5.63
N TRP A 197 -9.12 -11.44 -6.16
CA TRP A 197 -10.55 -11.38 -6.50
C TRP A 197 -10.96 -12.37 -7.60
N GLU A 198 -10.08 -12.59 -8.58
CA GLU A 198 -10.30 -13.62 -9.62
C GLU A 198 -10.27 -15.03 -9.02
N ILE A 199 -9.39 -15.27 -8.04
CA ILE A 199 -9.28 -16.55 -7.33
C ILE A 199 -10.50 -16.81 -6.45
N GLU A 200 -10.92 -15.83 -5.66
CA GLU A 200 -12.08 -15.95 -4.76
C GLU A 200 -13.38 -16.21 -5.54
N SER A 201 -13.45 -15.78 -6.80
CA SER A 201 -14.59 -16.06 -7.68
C SER A 201 -14.62 -17.48 -8.25
N GLU A 202 -13.52 -18.24 -8.16
CA GLU A 202 -13.33 -19.53 -8.87
C GLU A 202 -13.02 -20.70 -7.92
N ILE A 203 -12.67 -20.44 -6.66
CA ILE A 203 -12.34 -21.48 -5.67
C ILE A 203 -13.41 -21.50 -4.57
N ASP A 204 -13.82 -22.69 -4.13
CA ASP A 204 -14.65 -22.85 -2.92
C ASP A 204 -13.92 -22.26 -1.69
N GLU A 205 -14.69 -21.63 -0.80
CA GLU A 205 -14.25 -20.82 0.37
C GLU A 205 -13.21 -21.48 1.32
N ASN A 206 -12.91 -22.77 1.15
CA ASN A 206 -12.12 -23.60 2.06
C ASN A 206 -10.63 -23.78 1.69
N ASN A 207 -10.03 -22.95 0.81
CA ASN A 207 -8.58 -23.01 0.58
C ASN A 207 -7.79 -22.26 1.68
N GLU A 208 -7.75 -22.86 2.87
CA GLU A 208 -7.08 -22.32 4.06
C GLU A 208 -5.60 -21.96 3.83
N THR A 209 -4.90 -22.76 3.01
CA THR A 209 -3.47 -22.52 2.72
C THR A 209 -3.26 -21.24 1.92
N TYR A 210 -4.11 -21.00 0.93
CA TYR A 210 -4.07 -19.77 0.14
C TYR A 210 -4.42 -18.55 0.98
N ASN A 211 -5.49 -18.63 1.77
CA ASN A 211 -5.97 -17.54 2.63
C ASN A 211 -4.90 -17.13 3.64
N TYR A 212 -4.25 -18.11 4.29
CA TYR A 212 -3.12 -17.85 5.19
C TYR A 212 -1.97 -17.13 4.49
N MET A 213 -1.62 -17.55 3.27
CA MET A 213 -0.54 -16.93 2.50
C MET A 213 -0.89 -15.49 2.11
N PHE A 214 -2.13 -15.24 1.67
CA PHE A 214 -2.59 -13.90 1.34
C PHE A 214 -2.53 -12.96 2.54
N ASP A 215 -3.11 -13.35 3.68
CA ASP A 215 -3.07 -12.57 4.93
C ASP A 215 -1.63 -12.28 5.39
N LYS A 216 -0.74 -13.28 5.29
CA LYS A 216 0.69 -13.11 5.61
C LYS A 216 1.35 -12.02 4.75
N TYR A 217 1.08 -11.98 3.44
CA TYR A 217 1.66 -10.95 2.57
C TYR A 217 0.96 -9.60 2.72
N GLU A 218 -0.33 -9.58 3.04
CA GLU A 218 -1.09 -8.36 3.33
C GLU A 218 -0.55 -7.66 4.59
N LYS A 219 -0.30 -8.42 5.65
CA LYS A 219 0.32 -7.92 6.88
C LYS A 219 1.70 -7.33 6.61
N GLN A 220 2.52 -7.98 5.78
CA GLN A 220 3.83 -7.46 5.38
C GLN A 220 3.71 -6.16 4.57
N PHE A 221 2.81 -6.11 3.59
CA PHE A 221 2.54 -4.90 2.81
C PHE A 221 2.13 -3.73 3.71
N ASN A 222 1.16 -3.94 4.58
CA ASN A 222 0.64 -2.91 5.48
C ASN A 222 1.69 -2.43 6.48
N SER A 223 2.49 -3.36 7.03
CA SER A 223 3.60 -3.03 7.92
C SER A 223 4.65 -2.17 7.23
N LEU A 224 5.09 -2.56 6.02
CA LEU A 224 6.10 -1.85 5.27
C LEU A 224 5.60 -0.47 4.82
N LYS A 225 4.36 -0.39 4.32
CA LYS A 225 3.70 0.88 3.98
C LYS A 225 3.65 1.84 5.18
N LYS A 226 3.33 1.32 6.37
CA LYS A 226 3.33 2.12 7.61
C LYS A 226 4.73 2.56 8.02
N ALA A 227 5.73 1.69 7.91
CA ALA A 227 7.12 2.01 8.23
C ALA A 227 7.68 3.11 7.32
N ILE A 228 7.47 2.99 6.01
CA ILE A 228 7.89 3.98 5.01
C ILE A 228 7.23 5.33 5.28
N ASN A 229 5.90 5.35 5.46
CA ASN A 229 5.19 6.58 5.79
C ASN A 229 5.71 7.18 7.11
N LYS A 230 5.80 6.41 8.20
CA LYS A 230 6.31 6.93 9.48
C LYS A 230 7.69 7.59 9.32
N LYS A 231 8.60 6.98 8.56
CA LYS A 231 9.93 7.54 8.32
C LYS A 231 9.88 8.79 7.44
N MET A 232 9.13 8.76 6.33
CA MET A 232 8.94 9.93 5.47
C MET A 232 8.44 11.13 6.28
N TRP A 233 7.45 10.93 7.15
CA TRP A 233 6.93 11.97 8.01
C TRP A 233 8.01 12.47 8.97
N SER A 234 8.79 11.60 9.61
CA SER A 234 9.92 11.99 10.47
C SER A 234 10.96 12.83 9.72
N VAL A 235 11.32 12.45 8.50
CA VAL A 235 12.30 13.17 7.68
C VAL A 235 11.75 14.52 7.20
N VAL A 236 10.49 14.57 6.77
CA VAL A 236 9.83 15.82 6.35
C VAL A 236 9.67 16.78 7.53
N HIS A 237 9.34 16.29 8.73
CA HIS A 237 9.27 17.14 9.93
C HIS A 237 10.64 17.65 10.34
N ARG A 238 11.69 16.83 10.22
CA ARG A 238 13.07 17.26 10.41
C ARG A 238 13.43 18.36 9.40
N ASN A 239 13.10 18.20 8.13
CA ASN A 239 13.39 19.20 7.09
C ASN A 239 12.57 20.49 7.23
N LYS A 240 11.30 20.43 7.66
CA LYS A 240 10.45 21.62 7.90
C LYS A 240 10.78 22.35 9.20
N SER A 241 11.17 21.63 10.25
CA SER A 241 11.53 22.22 11.55
C SER A 241 12.95 22.76 11.57
N THR A 242 13.73 22.46 10.53
CA THR A 242 15.04 23.02 10.31
C THR A 242 14.90 24.17 9.31
N PRO A 243 14.82 25.44 9.74
CA PRO A 243 14.81 26.54 8.80
C PRO A 243 16.06 26.43 7.90
N GLN A 244 15.86 26.38 6.58
CA GLN A 244 16.92 26.62 5.61
C GLN A 244 17.30 28.09 5.76
N LEU A 245 18.16 28.34 6.73
CA LEU A 245 18.72 29.63 6.98
C LEU A 245 19.86 29.80 6.00
N GLU A 246 19.65 30.62 4.97
CA GLU A 246 20.74 31.14 4.16
C GLU A 246 21.59 32.03 5.08
N ILE A 247 22.60 31.43 5.70
CA ILE A 247 23.57 32.15 6.50
C ILE A 247 24.57 32.80 5.52
N PRO A 248 24.83 34.11 5.63
CA PRO A 248 25.89 34.75 4.86
C PRO A 248 27.24 34.13 5.22
N THR A 249 28.01 33.77 4.19
CA THR A 249 29.32 33.14 4.34
C THR A 249 30.30 34.11 4.99
N PHE A 250 30.88 33.73 6.13
CA PHE A 250 31.89 34.55 6.81
C PHE A 250 33.23 34.37 6.10
N THR A 251 33.74 35.43 5.47
CA THR A 251 35.00 35.39 4.69
C THR A 251 36.27 35.53 5.52
N GLY A 252 36.15 35.61 6.85
CA GLY A 252 37.28 35.81 7.77
C GLY A 252 37.66 37.28 7.99
N ASN A 253 36.93 38.23 7.42
CA ASN A 253 37.16 39.67 7.65
C ASN A 253 36.59 40.08 9.03
N TYR A 254 37.44 40.63 9.90
CA TYR A 254 37.06 41.09 11.24
C TYR A 254 35.87 42.08 11.22
N ASN A 255 35.78 42.92 10.18
CA ASN A 255 34.69 43.90 10.04
C ASN A 255 33.32 43.27 9.77
N GLN A 256 33.27 42.02 9.30
CA GLN A 256 32.02 41.28 9.03
C GLN A 256 31.60 40.39 10.21
N TRP A 257 32.46 40.25 11.23
CA TRP A 257 32.23 39.36 12.37
C TRP A 257 31.01 39.76 13.19
N VAL A 258 30.81 41.06 13.41
CA VAL A 258 29.67 41.57 14.19
C VAL A 258 28.36 41.23 13.47
N SER A 259 28.26 41.54 12.17
CA SER A 259 27.08 41.22 11.35
C SER A 259 26.80 39.73 11.28
N PHE A 260 27.83 38.90 11.09
CA PHE A 260 27.70 37.44 11.08
C PHE A 260 27.20 36.93 12.44
N ARG A 261 27.83 37.35 13.54
CA ARG A 261 27.47 36.93 14.90
C ARG A 261 26.04 37.33 15.23
N ASP A 262 25.64 38.55 14.91
CA ASP A 262 24.30 39.05 15.24
C ASP A 262 23.23 38.30 14.42
N LEU A 263 23.48 38.06 13.12
CA LEU A 263 22.58 37.27 12.29
C LEU A 263 22.50 35.80 12.73
N PHE A 264 23.64 35.17 13.05
CA PHE A 264 23.70 33.81 13.59
C PHE A 264 22.99 33.71 14.94
N THR A 265 23.15 34.72 15.80
CA THR A 265 22.51 34.75 17.11
C THR A 265 21.00 34.81 16.96
N GLU A 266 20.49 35.71 16.12
CA GLU A 266 19.07 35.88 15.93
C GLU A 266 18.41 34.69 15.21
N ALA A 267 19.12 34.13 14.23
CA ALA A 267 18.57 33.11 13.37
C ALA A 267 18.74 31.68 13.90
N ILE A 268 19.85 31.38 14.58
CA ILE A 268 20.24 30.03 15.01
C ILE A 268 20.31 29.93 16.54
N HIS A 269 20.94 30.89 17.23
CA HIS A 269 21.13 30.79 18.69
C HIS A 269 19.83 31.00 19.47
N ASN A 270 19.03 31.99 19.10
CA ASN A 270 17.77 32.37 19.75
C ASN A 270 16.59 31.49 19.31
N ASN A 271 16.76 30.67 18.27
CA ASN A 271 15.69 29.81 17.78
C ASN A 271 15.42 28.64 18.77
N PRO A 272 14.22 28.57 19.38
CA PRO A 272 13.87 27.51 20.33
C PRO A 272 13.57 26.16 19.66
N SER A 273 13.38 26.12 18.33
CA SER A 273 13.14 24.86 17.59
C SER A 273 14.42 24.07 17.31
N LEU A 274 15.60 24.66 17.57
CA LEU A 274 16.90 24.03 17.34
C LEU A 274 17.50 23.55 18.66
N SER A 275 17.94 22.29 18.70
CA SER A 275 18.72 21.75 19.81
C SER A 275 20.14 22.34 19.85
N ASN A 276 20.77 22.34 21.02
CA ASN A 276 22.17 22.79 21.17
C ASN A 276 23.14 22.05 20.24
N GLY A 277 22.87 20.76 19.94
CA GLY A 277 23.66 19.98 18.99
C GLY A 277 23.53 20.48 17.55
N GLN A 278 22.30 20.82 17.12
CA GLN A 278 22.06 21.41 15.79
C GLN A 278 22.70 22.80 15.67
N LYS A 279 22.59 23.64 16.70
CA LYS A 279 23.25 24.96 16.76
C LYS A 279 24.77 24.83 16.57
N MET A 280 25.38 23.85 17.23
CA MET A 280 26.81 23.55 17.08
C MET A 280 27.17 23.01 15.68
N GLN A 281 26.29 22.22 15.05
CA GLN A 281 26.51 21.71 13.71
C GLN A 281 26.52 22.82 12.66
N TYR A 282 25.58 23.78 12.76
CA TYR A 282 25.56 24.97 11.92
C TYR A 282 26.83 25.80 12.05
N LEU A 283 27.30 26.02 13.29
CA LEU A 283 28.54 26.74 13.54
C LEU A 283 29.75 26.02 12.92
N LYS A 284 29.82 24.69 13.05
CA LYS A 284 30.92 23.88 12.48
C LYS A 284 30.93 23.90 10.96
N MET A 285 29.77 23.81 10.30
CA MET A 285 29.70 23.87 8.83
C MET A 285 30.30 25.18 8.30
N GLU A 286 29.99 26.30 8.96
CA GLU A 286 30.55 27.60 8.59
C GLU A 286 32.06 27.71 8.83
N THR A 287 32.53 27.17 9.96
CA THR A 287 33.96 27.20 10.29
C THR A 287 34.79 26.30 9.37
N ILE A 288 34.20 25.24 8.80
CA ILE A 288 34.86 24.31 7.88
C ILE A 288 34.99 24.91 6.47
N SER A 289 34.03 25.73 6.01
CA SER A 289 34.16 26.50 4.75
C SER A 289 35.40 27.41 4.73
N LEU A 290 35.79 27.96 5.88
CA LEU A 290 37.01 28.75 6.03
C LEU A 290 38.30 27.93 5.87
N ARG A 291 38.32 26.66 6.34
CA ARG A 291 39.52 25.80 6.19
C ARG A 291 39.76 25.37 4.74
N VAL A 292 38.72 25.27 3.93
CA VAL A 292 38.86 24.95 2.50
C VAL A 292 39.40 26.15 1.72
N TYR A 293 39.01 27.38 2.09
CA TYR A 293 39.49 28.60 1.45
C TYR A 293 40.92 29.00 1.83
N SER A 294 41.39 28.69 3.05
CA SER A 294 42.77 29.00 3.47
C SER A 294 43.81 28.07 2.85
N ARG A 295 43.45 26.84 2.45
CA ARG A 295 44.40 25.88 1.86
C ARG A 295 44.77 26.18 0.41
N HIS A 296 44.00 27.02 -0.30
CA HIS A 296 44.26 27.37 -1.70
C HIS A 296 44.99 28.71 -1.88
N ARG A 297 45.30 29.46 -0.82
CA ARG A 297 46.05 30.73 -0.91
C ARG A 297 47.53 30.64 -0.55
N GLU A 298 48.03 29.49 -0.07
CA GLU A 298 49.43 29.33 0.30
C GLU A 298 50.34 28.78 -0.82
N ASP A 299 49.77 28.37 -1.98
CA ASP A 299 50.52 27.77 -3.09
C ASP A 299 50.88 28.73 -4.24
N VAL A 300 50.80 30.05 -4.05
CA VAL A 300 51.25 31.02 -5.08
C VAL A 300 52.65 31.53 -4.72
N PRO A 301 53.72 31.12 -5.45
CA PRO A 301 55.06 31.61 -5.19
C PRO A 301 55.19 33.11 -5.55
N PRO A 302 55.93 33.91 -4.77
CA PRO A 302 56.09 35.32 -5.03
C PRO A 302 57.19 35.54 -6.09
N GLY A 303 56.83 36.13 -7.22
CA GLY A 303 57.78 36.87 -8.05
C GLY A 303 57.87 36.46 -9.51
N ALA A 304 57.19 37.22 -10.36
CA ALA A 304 57.71 37.62 -11.68
C ALA A 304 56.94 38.88 -12.14
N GLY A 305 57.21 39.99 -11.48
CA GLY A 305 56.92 41.31 -12.02
C GLY A 305 58.12 41.81 -12.80
N LYS A 306 58.04 41.75 -14.13
CA LYS A 306 58.44 42.77 -15.14
C LYS A 306 58.40 42.15 -16.53
#